data_AF-A0AA36HVZ0-F1
#
_entry.id   AF-A0AA36HVZ0-F1
#
_cell.length_a   1.000
_cell.length_b   1.000
_cell.length_c   1.000
_cell.angle_alpha   90.00
_cell.angle_beta   90.00
_cell.angle_gamma   90.00
#
_symmetry.space_group_name_H-M   'P 1'
#
loop_
_entity.id
_entity.type
_entity.pdbx_description
1 polymer ?
#
loop_
_entity_poly.entity_id
_entity_poly.type
_entity_poly.pdbx_seq_one_letter_code
_entity_poly.pdbx_strand_id
1 'polypeptide(L)'
;MWPRWACVLAVALAERVHLAEQVGLLEEHLPELKSCEDLSGDYQVPKEGLELETCTVGKAVVQVHLLGPLTVRGNVTVLGNITFLGSGDSKSMSFQQACVTIGGTLSVSGSMVIENCWNNGADRAHGGCLNASDLVLEEGLLRLDTCKTAGLGGGASIGTLLQRGW
;
A
#
# COMPACT_ATOMS: atom_id res chain seq x y z
N MET A 1 42.43 31.62 -43.93
CA MET A 1 41.31 30.68 -44.11
C MET A 1 41.23 29.80 -42.86
N TRP A 2 40.20 30.05 -42.04
CA TRP A 2 39.54 29.24 -40.99
C TRP A 2 40.38 28.48 -39.91
N PRO A 3 39.94 28.42 -38.64
CA PRO A 3 40.81 28.75 -37.49
C PRO A 3 41.16 27.59 -36.53
N ARG A 4 42.19 27.83 -35.69
CA ARG A 4 42.86 26.95 -34.70
C ARG A 4 42.02 26.53 -33.47
N TRP A 5 40.69 26.46 -33.53
CA TRP A 5 39.84 26.31 -32.33
C TRP A 5 38.85 25.12 -32.37
N ALA A 6 38.83 24.32 -33.45
CA ALA A 6 37.81 23.28 -33.60
C ALA A 6 38.17 21.90 -33.00
N CYS A 7 39.40 21.69 -32.49
CA CYS A 7 39.83 20.39 -31.95
C CYS A 7 39.53 20.15 -30.45
N VAL A 8 38.99 21.13 -29.72
CA VAL A 8 38.78 20.99 -28.26
C VAL A 8 37.30 20.87 -27.87
N LEU A 9 36.34 20.94 -28.81
CA LEU A 9 34.91 20.99 -28.48
C LEU A 9 34.04 19.85 -29.07
N ALA A 10 34.63 18.76 -29.56
CA ALA A 10 33.88 17.60 -30.04
C ALA A 10 34.10 16.33 -29.19
N VAL A 11 34.72 16.46 -28.01
CA VAL A 11 34.73 15.41 -26.96
C VAL A 11 33.58 15.62 -25.96
N ALA A 12 32.80 16.70 -26.08
CA ALA A 12 31.78 17.07 -25.08
C ALA A 12 30.32 16.92 -25.55
N LEU A 13 30.06 16.30 -26.71
CA LEU A 13 28.72 16.17 -27.30
C LEU A 13 28.36 14.76 -27.80
N ALA A 14 29.09 13.73 -27.36
CA ALA A 14 28.74 12.32 -27.59
C ALA A 14 28.09 11.65 -26.35
N GLU A 15 27.90 12.38 -25.25
CA GLU A 15 27.24 11.89 -24.02
C GLU A 15 25.79 12.36 -23.86
N ARG A 16 25.20 12.94 -24.91
CA ARG A 16 23.78 13.33 -24.89
C ARG A 16 23.15 12.82 -26.17
N VAL A 17 22.07 12.05 -26.02
CA VAL A 17 21.26 11.39 -27.06
C VAL A 17 21.57 9.89 -27.22
N HIS A 18 21.20 9.16 -26.15
CA HIS A 18 20.55 7.83 -26.11
C HIS A 18 20.26 7.62 -24.59
N LEU A 19 19.32 8.24 -23.86
CA LEU A 19 18.05 8.93 -24.12
C LEU A 19 17.04 8.17 -24.97
N ALA A 20 17.03 6.85 -24.81
CA ALA A 20 15.83 6.03 -24.77
C ALA A 20 16.28 4.70 -24.18
N GLU A 21 15.51 4.09 -23.28
CA GLU A 21 15.72 2.72 -22.79
C GLU A 21 16.71 2.51 -21.63
N GLN A 22 16.62 3.36 -20.60
CA GLN A 22 16.78 2.86 -19.22
C GLN A 22 15.53 3.23 -18.43
N VAL A 23 14.42 2.55 -18.78
CA VAL A 23 13.30 2.29 -17.88
C VAL A 23 13.79 1.24 -16.89
N GLY A 24 14.72 1.65 -16.03
CA GLY A 24 15.26 0.88 -14.92
C GLY A 24 14.85 1.63 -13.67
N LEU A 25 13.67 1.27 -13.18
CA LEU A 25 13.09 1.63 -11.89
C LEU A 25 14.17 2.01 -10.87
N LEU A 26 14.22 3.30 -10.49
CA LEU A 26 14.63 3.61 -9.12
C LEU A 26 13.57 2.93 -8.24
N GLU A 27 13.88 1.74 -7.74
CA GLU A 27 13.25 1.24 -6.52
C GLU A 27 13.70 2.20 -5.41
N GLU A 28 13.00 3.33 -5.23
CA GLU A 28 13.09 4.09 -3.99
C GLU A 28 12.78 3.10 -2.88
N HIS A 29 13.81 2.74 -2.09
CA HIS A 29 13.64 1.95 -0.88
C HIS A 29 12.77 2.77 0.07
N LEU A 30 11.46 2.53 0.04
CA LEU A 30 10.53 3.13 0.97
C LEU A 30 10.93 2.71 2.40
N PRO A 31 10.77 3.60 3.39
CA PRO A 31 11.03 3.24 4.77
C PRO A 31 10.08 2.13 5.20
N GLU A 32 10.63 1.12 5.88
CA GLU A 32 9.81 0.08 6.49
C GLU A 32 8.90 0.67 7.58
N LEU A 33 7.63 0.28 7.54
CA LEU A 33 6.66 0.59 8.58
C LEU A 33 7.06 -0.15 9.86
N LYS A 34 7.35 0.59 10.93
CA LYS A 34 7.72 0.01 12.24
C LYS A 34 6.66 0.24 13.32
N SER A 35 5.91 1.32 13.19
CA SER A 35 4.78 1.69 14.04
C SER A 35 3.75 2.41 13.18
N CYS A 36 2.52 2.50 13.66
CA CYS A 36 1.45 3.26 13.01
C CYS A 36 0.94 4.36 13.95
N GLU A 37 1.84 5.21 14.47
CA GLU A 37 1.45 6.38 15.25
C GLU A 37 1.84 7.63 14.46
N ASP A 38 0.88 8.50 14.17
CA ASP A 38 1.07 9.78 13.47
C ASP A 38 1.83 9.65 12.13
N LEU A 39 1.46 8.64 11.34
CA LEU A 39 2.05 8.41 10.02
C LEU A 39 1.88 9.62 9.08
N SER A 40 2.94 9.93 8.34
CA SER A 40 2.90 10.90 7.24
C SER A 40 3.89 10.49 6.14
N GLY A 41 3.39 10.39 4.90
CA GLY A 41 4.18 9.94 3.74
C GLY A 41 3.99 8.46 3.41
N ASP A 42 4.98 7.90 2.71
CA ASP A 42 4.89 6.58 2.07
C ASP A 42 5.78 5.57 2.79
N TYR A 43 5.25 4.38 3.03
CA TYR A 43 5.91 3.31 3.79
C TYR A 43 5.75 1.97 3.09
N GLN A 44 6.57 0.99 3.47
CA GLN A 44 6.42 -0.40 3.04
C GLN A 44 6.30 -1.36 4.22
N VAL A 45 5.42 -2.35 4.08
CA VAL A 45 5.36 -3.52 4.95
C VAL A 45 6.25 -4.60 4.34
N PRO A 46 7.16 -5.21 5.13
CA PRO A 46 8.11 -6.18 4.61
C PRO A 46 7.41 -7.49 4.20
N LYS A 47 8.10 -8.33 3.42
CA LYS A 47 7.52 -9.53 2.77
C LYS A 47 7.09 -10.60 3.78
N GLU A 48 7.78 -10.68 4.90
CA GLU A 48 7.47 -11.52 6.06
C GLU A 48 6.18 -11.09 6.77
N GLY A 49 5.71 -9.87 6.49
CA GLY A 49 4.58 -9.25 7.16
C GLY A 49 4.98 -8.44 8.39
N LEU A 50 4.02 -7.68 8.91
CA LEU A 50 4.19 -6.83 10.08
C LEU A 50 3.01 -7.00 11.03
N GLU A 51 3.31 -7.19 12.31
CA GLU A 51 2.31 -7.17 13.37
C GLU A 51 2.46 -5.90 14.22
N LEU A 52 1.37 -5.17 14.39
CA LEU A 52 1.27 -3.98 15.22
C LEU A 52 0.24 -4.20 16.33
N GLU A 53 0.42 -3.55 17.47
CA GLU A 53 -0.55 -3.60 18.57
C GLU A 53 -1.73 -2.65 18.30
N THR A 54 -1.47 -1.42 17.84
CA THR A 54 -2.49 -0.43 17.48
C THR A 54 -2.02 0.42 16.30
N CYS A 55 -2.94 1.16 15.67
CA CYS A 55 -2.62 2.01 14.53
C CYS A 55 -3.53 3.24 14.51
N THR A 56 -2.95 4.43 14.49
CA THR A 56 -3.64 5.71 14.37
C THR A 56 -3.05 6.50 13.22
N VAL A 57 -3.87 6.69 12.19
CA VAL A 57 -3.56 7.60 11.08
C VAL A 57 -4.16 8.95 11.43
N GLY A 58 -3.30 9.94 11.68
CA GLY A 58 -3.69 11.33 11.91
C GLY A 58 -4.30 11.95 10.65
N LYS A 59 -4.36 13.28 10.60
CA LYS A 59 -4.99 14.02 9.47
C LYS A 59 -4.15 14.05 8.18
N ALA A 60 -3.08 13.28 8.10
CA ALA A 60 -2.18 13.23 6.97
C ALA A 60 -2.73 12.35 5.83
N VAL A 61 -2.06 12.42 4.68
CA VAL A 61 -2.19 11.45 3.59
C VAL A 61 -1.03 10.47 3.71
N VAL A 62 -1.35 9.18 3.74
CA VAL A 62 -0.40 8.09 3.96
C VAL A 62 -0.59 7.03 2.88
N GLN A 63 0.51 6.55 2.32
CA GLN A 63 0.51 5.39 1.45
C GLN A 63 1.32 4.26 2.08
N VAL A 64 0.80 3.04 2.05
CA VAL A 64 1.47 1.87 2.60
C VAL A 64 1.52 0.78 1.54
N HIS A 65 2.72 0.45 1.08
CA HIS A 65 2.99 -0.63 0.15
C HIS A 65 3.07 -1.96 0.90
N LEU A 66 2.13 -2.86 0.62
CA LEU A 66 2.06 -4.18 1.22
C LEU A 66 2.84 -5.18 0.37
N LEU A 67 4.10 -5.44 0.73
CA LEU A 67 4.87 -6.57 0.18
C LEU A 67 4.52 -7.89 0.90
N GLY A 68 4.02 -7.79 2.13
CA GLY A 68 3.52 -8.89 2.96
C GLY A 68 2.26 -8.49 3.74
N PRO A 69 1.72 -9.39 4.58
CA PRO A 69 0.52 -9.12 5.34
C PRO A 69 0.75 -8.09 6.45
N LEU A 70 -0.23 -7.22 6.67
CA LEU A 70 -0.26 -6.31 7.81
C LEU A 70 -1.34 -6.77 8.78
N THR A 71 -0.94 -7.07 10.02
CA THR A 71 -1.87 -7.41 11.10
C THR A 71 -1.79 -6.35 12.19
N VAL A 72 -2.92 -5.76 12.56
CA VAL A 72 -3.05 -4.93 13.76
C VAL A 72 -3.90 -5.69 14.76
N ARG A 73 -3.35 -6.04 15.92
CA ARG A 73 -4.05 -6.86 16.93
C ARG A 73 -5.17 -6.08 17.62
N GLY A 74 -4.91 -4.82 17.93
CA GLY A 74 -5.85 -3.91 18.59
C GLY A 74 -6.60 -3.03 17.59
N ASN A 75 -6.92 -1.82 18.05
CA ASN A 75 -7.77 -0.90 17.31
C ASN A 75 -6.99 -0.11 16.26
N VAL A 76 -7.68 0.21 15.17
CA VAL A 76 -7.20 1.08 14.11
C VAL A 76 -8.10 2.30 14.03
N THR A 77 -7.53 3.51 14.04
CA THR A 77 -8.26 4.76 13.85
C THR A 77 -7.71 5.52 12.66
N VAL A 78 -8.58 5.88 11.71
CA VAL A 78 -8.23 6.62 10.50
C VAL A 78 -8.96 7.96 10.49
N LEU A 79 -8.24 9.03 10.83
CA LEU A 79 -8.77 10.40 10.82
C LEU A 79 -8.49 11.14 9.50
N GLY A 80 -7.38 10.80 8.84
CA GLY A 80 -6.98 11.35 7.55
C GLY A 80 -7.22 10.37 6.41
N ASN A 81 -6.29 10.34 5.45
CA ASN A 81 -6.40 9.47 4.28
C ASN A 81 -5.27 8.44 4.28
N ILE A 82 -5.62 7.15 4.25
CA ILE A 82 -4.64 6.08 4.09
C ILE A 82 -4.98 5.21 2.88
N THR A 83 -3.97 4.90 2.09
CA THR A 83 -4.06 3.97 0.97
C THR A 83 -3.12 2.80 1.20
N PHE A 84 -3.67 1.59 1.24
CA PHE A 84 -2.90 0.35 1.23
C PHE A 84 -2.79 -0.16 -0.20
N LEU A 85 -1.57 -0.25 -0.70
CA LEU A 85 -1.25 -0.74 -2.03
C LEU A 85 -0.67 -2.15 -1.93
N GLY A 86 -1.44 -3.16 -2.34
CA GLY A 86 -0.91 -4.51 -2.51
C GLY A 86 0.10 -4.57 -3.64
N SER A 87 1.21 -5.29 -3.44
CA SER A 87 2.19 -5.62 -4.48
C SER A 87 1.69 -6.67 -5.49
N GLY A 88 0.37 -6.74 -5.73
CA GLY A 88 -0.32 -7.79 -6.46
C GLY A 88 0.01 -7.86 -7.95
N ASP A 89 1.24 -8.21 -8.31
CA ASP A 89 1.60 -8.64 -9.64
C ASP A 89 0.98 -10.02 -9.89
N SER A 90 -0.10 -10.02 -10.67
CA SER A 90 -0.78 -11.21 -11.20
C SER A 90 0.14 -12.27 -11.85
N LYS A 91 1.41 -11.94 -12.12
CA LYS A 91 2.42 -12.82 -12.73
C LYS A 91 3.27 -13.60 -11.71
N SER A 92 3.32 -13.17 -10.45
CA SER A 92 4.08 -13.84 -9.39
C SER A 92 3.10 -14.37 -8.33
N MET A 93 2.33 -15.40 -8.71
CA MET A 93 1.36 -16.12 -7.86
C MET A 93 2.02 -16.97 -6.76
N SER A 94 3.14 -16.50 -6.22
CA SER A 94 3.96 -17.23 -5.27
C SER A 94 3.93 -16.48 -3.93
N PHE A 95 2.91 -16.79 -3.12
CA PHE A 95 2.91 -16.68 -1.66
C PHE A 95 2.60 -15.35 -0.93
N GLN A 96 2.52 -14.18 -1.56
CA GLN A 96 2.34 -12.95 -0.76
C GLN A 96 0.87 -12.58 -0.53
N GLN A 97 0.40 -12.81 0.70
CA GLN A 97 -0.84 -12.26 1.24
C GLN A 97 -0.63 -10.77 1.54
N ALA A 98 -0.72 -9.90 0.53
CA ALA A 98 -0.67 -8.45 0.75
C ALA A 98 -2.05 -7.95 1.20
N CYS A 99 -2.46 -8.28 2.42
CA CYS A 99 -3.78 -7.98 2.99
C CYS A 99 -3.66 -7.33 4.37
N VAL A 100 -4.72 -6.65 4.80
CA VAL A 100 -4.80 -5.97 6.09
C VAL A 100 -5.76 -6.72 7.00
N THR A 101 -5.29 -7.15 8.17
CA THR A 101 -6.09 -7.79 9.21
C THR A 101 -6.10 -6.92 10.46
N ILE A 102 -7.28 -6.72 11.03
CA ILE A 102 -7.52 -5.90 12.21
C ILE A 102 -8.30 -6.74 13.22
N GLY A 103 -7.63 -7.10 14.33
CA GLY A 103 -8.23 -7.89 15.40
C GLY A 103 -9.22 -7.09 16.25
N GLY A 104 -9.01 -5.79 16.39
CA GLY A 104 -9.90 -4.88 17.12
C GLY A 104 -10.91 -4.17 16.22
N THR A 105 -11.31 -2.97 16.67
CA THR A 105 -12.21 -2.10 15.92
C THR A 105 -11.43 -1.23 14.93
N LEU A 106 -11.86 -1.22 13.66
CA LEU A 106 -11.46 -0.25 12.64
C LEU A 106 -12.44 0.93 12.66
N SER A 107 -11.99 2.10 13.10
CA SER A 107 -12.76 3.35 13.00
C SER A 107 -12.22 4.21 11.86
N VAL A 108 -13.11 4.62 10.95
CA VAL A 108 -12.74 5.44 9.77
C VAL A 108 -13.64 6.67 9.73
N SER A 109 -13.04 7.83 10.01
CA SER A 109 -13.68 9.14 9.84
C SER A 109 -13.16 9.90 8.61
N GLY A 110 -11.97 9.57 8.14
CA GLY A 110 -11.40 10.07 6.88
C GLY A 110 -11.63 9.10 5.71
N SER A 111 -10.58 8.78 4.95
CA SER A 111 -10.67 7.81 3.85
C SER A 111 -9.66 6.67 4.03
N MET A 112 -10.13 5.44 3.89
CA MET A 112 -9.30 4.24 3.79
C MET A 112 -9.52 3.59 2.42
N VAL A 113 -8.46 3.47 1.64
CA VAL A 113 -8.47 2.78 0.35
C VAL A 113 -7.55 1.57 0.45
N ILE A 114 -8.00 0.42 -0.06
CA ILE A 114 -7.18 -0.78 -0.20
C ILE A 114 -7.27 -1.21 -1.64
N GLU A 115 -6.14 -1.23 -2.34
CA GLU A 115 -6.09 -1.55 -3.76
C GLU A 115 -4.98 -2.52 -4.13
N ASN A 116 -5.20 -3.26 -5.22
CA ASN A 116 -4.25 -4.25 -5.77
C ASN A 116 -3.80 -5.33 -4.77
N CYS A 117 -4.59 -5.55 -3.71
CA CYS A 117 -4.35 -6.59 -2.73
C CYS A 117 -4.79 -7.97 -3.25
N TRP A 118 -3.98 -8.98 -2.92
CA TRP A 118 -4.20 -10.37 -3.31
C TRP A 118 -4.14 -11.28 -2.08
N ASN A 119 -5.22 -12.01 -1.83
CA ASN A 119 -5.28 -13.08 -0.84
C ASN A 119 -5.17 -14.43 -1.56
N ASN A 120 -4.12 -15.20 -1.27
CA ASN A 120 -3.91 -16.52 -1.88
C ASN A 120 -4.85 -17.63 -1.33
N GLY A 121 -5.79 -17.29 -0.45
CA GLY A 121 -6.73 -18.24 0.13
C GLY A 121 -6.13 -19.16 1.20
N ALA A 122 -4.93 -18.85 1.72
CA ALA A 122 -4.40 -19.54 2.89
C ALA A 122 -5.22 -19.23 4.15
N ASP A 123 -5.90 -18.07 4.18
CA ASP A 123 -6.86 -17.73 5.22
C ASP A 123 -8.30 -17.76 4.67
N ARG A 124 -8.82 -18.98 4.46
CA ARG A 124 -10.19 -19.21 3.94
C ARG A 124 -11.29 -18.72 4.90
N ALA A 125 -10.95 -18.44 6.15
CA ALA A 125 -11.90 -17.97 7.16
C ALA A 125 -12.21 -16.47 7.01
N HIS A 126 -11.31 -15.71 6.40
CA HIS A 126 -11.41 -14.26 6.29
C HIS A 126 -11.35 -13.85 4.81
N GLY A 127 -12.50 -13.97 4.14
CA GLY A 127 -12.62 -13.68 2.72
C GLY A 127 -12.34 -12.21 2.44
N GLY A 128 -11.14 -11.89 1.96
CA GLY A 128 -10.84 -10.53 1.50
C GLY A 128 -9.39 -10.07 1.57
N CYS A 129 -9.20 -8.83 1.10
CA CYS A 129 -8.02 -7.98 1.29
C CYS A 129 -8.01 -7.27 2.63
N LEU A 130 -9.21 -7.12 3.23
CA LEU A 130 -9.42 -6.52 4.54
C LEU A 130 -10.17 -7.50 5.41
N ASN A 131 -9.69 -7.72 6.61
CA ASN A 131 -10.38 -8.44 7.65
C ASN A 131 -10.45 -7.56 8.89
N ALA A 132 -11.64 -7.28 9.41
CA ALA A 132 -11.80 -6.51 10.64
C ALA A 132 -12.93 -7.09 11.50
N SER A 133 -12.70 -7.22 12.80
CA SER A 133 -13.75 -7.67 13.74
C SER A 133 -14.94 -6.71 13.73
N ASP A 134 -14.66 -5.41 13.87
CA ASP A 134 -15.68 -4.36 13.81
C ASP A 134 -15.20 -3.21 12.92
N LEU A 135 -16.11 -2.64 12.14
CA LEU A 135 -15.90 -1.45 11.34
C LEU A 135 -16.91 -0.37 11.76
N VAL A 136 -16.40 0.78 12.18
CA VAL A 136 -17.17 1.99 12.45
C VAL A 136 -16.82 3.02 11.38
N LEU A 137 -17.80 3.42 10.58
CA LEU A 137 -17.67 4.51 9.61
C LEU A 137 -18.34 5.76 10.20
N GLU A 138 -17.54 6.76 10.55
CA GLU A 138 -18.01 8.04 11.12
C GLU A 138 -17.86 9.14 10.06
N GLU A 139 -18.79 9.18 9.09
CA GLU A 139 -18.75 10.06 7.90
C GLU A 139 -17.57 9.80 6.93
N GLY A 140 -16.73 8.81 7.23
CA GLY A 140 -15.60 8.40 6.40
C GLY A 140 -15.96 7.47 5.24
N LEU A 141 -14.97 7.21 4.39
CA LEU A 141 -15.07 6.32 3.24
C LEU A 141 -14.13 5.13 3.40
N LEU A 142 -14.65 3.92 3.21
CA LEU A 142 -13.85 2.72 2.97
C LEU A 142 -14.06 2.26 1.53
N ARG A 143 -12.98 2.13 0.75
CA ARG A 143 -13.01 1.66 -0.63
C ARG A 143 -12.03 0.51 -0.84
N LEU A 144 -12.50 -0.56 -1.48
CA LEU A 144 -11.68 -1.68 -1.92
C LEU A 144 -11.68 -1.69 -3.45
N ASP A 145 -10.51 -1.68 -4.06
CA ASP A 145 -10.36 -1.61 -5.51
C ASP A 145 -9.42 -2.69 -6.04
N THR A 146 -9.80 -3.37 -7.12
CA THR A 146 -8.95 -4.39 -7.78
C THR A 146 -8.44 -5.49 -6.82
N CYS A 147 -9.18 -5.70 -5.74
CA CYS A 147 -8.92 -6.67 -4.69
C CYS A 147 -9.33 -8.08 -5.13
N LYS A 148 -8.50 -9.08 -4.85
CA LYS A 148 -8.72 -10.45 -5.34
C LYS A 148 -8.39 -11.50 -4.28
N THR A 149 -9.15 -12.59 -4.29
CA THR A 149 -8.88 -13.79 -3.47
C THR A 149 -8.84 -15.02 -4.37
N ALA A 150 -7.93 -15.95 -4.12
CA ALA A 150 -7.90 -17.24 -4.80
C ALA A 150 -9.21 -18.00 -4.57
N GLY A 151 -9.99 -18.18 -5.64
CA GLY A 151 -11.16 -19.06 -5.67
C GLY A 151 -12.45 -18.54 -5.06
N LEU A 152 -12.47 -17.37 -4.38
CA LEU A 152 -13.66 -16.91 -3.65
C LEU A 152 -14.07 -15.44 -3.89
N GLY A 153 -13.46 -14.75 -4.87
CA GLY A 153 -13.71 -13.31 -5.08
C GLY A 153 -13.01 -12.44 -4.02
N GLY A 154 -12.56 -11.24 -4.42
CA GLY A 154 -11.96 -10.29 -3.48
C GLY A 154 -13.02 -9.55 -2.65
N GLY A 155 -12.61 -8.89 -1.57
CA GLY A 155 -13.53 -8.12 -0.75
C GLY A 155 -12.99 -7.80 0.65
N ALA A 156 -13.92 -7.57 1.59
CA ALA A 156 -13.63 -7.46 3.01
C ALA A 156 -14.47 -8.46 3.81
N SER A 157 -13.89 -8.98 4.88
CA SER A 157 -14.59 -9.71 5.92
C SER A 157 -14.72 -8.79 7.13
N ILE A 158 -15.96 -8.39 7.44
CA ILE A 158 -16.28 -7.47 8.54
C ILE A 158 -17.26 -8.18 9.47
N GLY A 159 -16.92 -8.32 10.74
CA GLY A 159 -17.81 -8.93 11.73
C GLY A 159 -19.04 -8.07 12.00
N THR A 160 -18.82 -6.84 12.50
CA THR A 160 -19.87 -5.84 12.71
C THR A 160 -19.60 -4.59 11.89
N LEU A 161 -20.60 -4.09 11.16
CA LEU A 161 -20.55 -2.78 10.49
C LEU A 161 -21.49 -1.80 11.18
N LEU A 162 -20.94 -0.68 11.68
CA LEU A 162 -21.70 0.43 12.23
C LEU A 162 -21.40 1.70 11.43
N GLN A 163 -22.37 2.16 10.66
CA GLN A 163 -22.27 3.43 9.93
C GLN A 163 -23.01 4.53 10.70
N ARG A 164 -22.29 5.59 11.07
CA ARG A 164 -22.82 6.78 11.75
C ARG A 164 -22.64 8.01 10.85
N GLY A 165 -23.72 8.75 10.66
CA GLY A 165 -23.75 9.94 9.81
C GLY A 165 -24.39 9.68 8.44
N TRP A 166 -25.55 10.30 8.24
CA TRP A 166 -26.17 10.64 6.95
C TRP A 166 -26.75 12.05 7.10
#